data_AF-X0U940-F1
#
_entry.id   AF-X0U940-F1
#
_cell.length_a   1.000
_cell.length_b   1.000
_cell.length_c   1.000
_cell.angle_alpha   90.00
_cell.angle_beta   90.00
_cell.angle_gamma   90.00
#
_symmetry.space_group_name_H-M   'P 1'
#
loop_
_entity.id
_entity.type
_entity.pdbx_description
1 polymer ?
#
loop_
_entity_poly.entity_id
_entity_poly.type
_entity_poly.pdbx_seq_one_letter_code
_entity_poly.pdbx_strand_id
1 'polypeptide(L)'
;MEEQVTRFGGIMRLQYKKAIVTGGGRGIGRAVALAFAREGADVVINYRSNDAAAKEVVDEIRMLGRKAVALKADVGSYQDARSMVDQAVQELGGVDILVNNAGRANSGL
;
A
#
# COMPACT_ATOMS: atom_id res chain seq x y z
N MET A 1 30.52 -9.97 33.77
CA MET A 1 30.12 -10.56 32.48
C MET A 1 29.22 -9.55 31.81
N GLU A 2 29.69 -9.07 30.66
CA GLU A 2 29.28 -7.83 30.01
C GLU A 2 27.81 -7.80 29.54
N GLU A 3 27.26 -6.59 29.59
CA GLU A 3 26.00 -6.18 28.97
C GLU A 3 25.98 -6.48 27.47
N GLN A 4 24.88 -7.05 26.99
CA GLN A 4 24.40 -6.83 25.62
C GLN A 4 22.93 -6.43 25.63
N VAL A 5 22.69 -5.21 26.12
CA VAL A 5 21.58 -4.38 25.67
C VAL A 5 22.02 -3.77 24.33
N THR A 6 21.34 -4.14 23.24
CA THR A 6 21.03 -3.37 22.02
C THR A 6 20.90 -4.33 20.84
N ARG A 7 19.73 -4.97 20.69
CA ARG A 7 19.26 -5.30 19.36
C ARG A 7 18.63 -4.02 18.84
N PHE A 8 19.23 -3.37 17.84
CA PHE A 8 18.67 -2.18 17.20
C PHE A 8 17.16 -2.41 17.00
N GLY A 9 16.32 -1.66 17.73
CA GLY A 9 14.95 -1.44 17.31
C GLY A 9 15.03 -0.85 15.92
N GLY A 10 14.76 -1.65 14.90
CA GLY A 10 15.02 -1.30 13.51
C GLY A 10 14.39 0.05 13.22
N ILE A 11 15.20 1.00 12.73
CA ILE A 11 14.70 2.30 12.30
C ILE A 11 13.65 2.03 11.22
N MET A 12 12.38 2.23 11.57
CA MET A 12 11.27 2.18 10.61
C MET A 12 11.52 3.24 9.54
N ARG A 13 11.81 2.79 8.31
CA ARG A 13 12.31 3.67 7.25
C ARG A 13 11.24 4.59 6.66
N LEU A 14 9.97 4.24 6.85
CA LEU A 14 8.81 4.92 6.26
C LEU A 14 7.84 5.43 7.32
N GLN A 15 8.32 5.62 8.55
CA GLN A 15 7.56 6.24 9.63
C GLN A 15 6.88 7.53 9.15
N TYR A 16 5.56 7.60 9.38
CA TYR A 16 4.69 8.74 9.04
C TYR A 16 4.54 9.02 7.54
N LYS A 17 5.01 8.14 6.67
CA LYS A 17 4.81 8.27 5.22
C LYS A 17 3.44 7.78 4.79
N LYS A 18 2.93 8.39 3.72
CA LYS A 18 1.63 8.09 3.11
C LYS A 18 1.86 7.56 1.71
N ALA A 19 1.52 6.29 1.49
CA ALA A 19 1.82 5.59 0.26
C ALA A 19 0.56 5.17 -0.50
N ILE A 20 0.61 5.30 -1.82
CA ILE A 20 -0.33 4.66 -2.74
C ILE A 20 0.40 3.51 -3.44
N VAL A 21 -0.17 2.31 -3.41
CA VAL A 21 0.33 1.16 -4.17
C VAL A 21 -0.74 0.68 -5.15
N THR A 22 -0.53 0.89 -6.44
CA THR A 22 -1.47 0.41 -7.47
C THR A 22 -1.34 -1.10 -7.67
N GLY A 23 -2.46 -1.79 -7.87
CA GLY A 23 -2.46 -3.26 -7.93
C GLY A 23 -2.05 -3.93 -6.59
N GLY A 24 -2.31 -3.27 -5.46
CA GLY A 24 -1.88 -3.69 -4.13
C GLY A 24 -2.64 -4.88 -3.53
N GLY A 25 -3.71 -5.35 -4.17
CA GLY A 25 -4.52 -6.47 -3.66
C GLY A 25 -3.87 -7.86 -3.77
N ARG A 26 -2.77 -8.02 -4.54
CA ARG A 26 -2.11 -9.33 -4.72
C ARG A 26 -0.64 -9.21 -5.15
N GLY A 27 0.06 -10.35 -5.18
CA GLY A 27 1.40 -10.47 -5.76
C GLY A 27 2.41 -9.46 -5.19
N ILE A 28 3.21 -8.85 -6.07
CA ILE A 28 4.23 -7.87 -5.69
C ILE A 28 3.60 -6.64 -5.03
N GLY A 29 2.47 -6.14 -5.55
CA GLY A 29 1.79 -4.97 -4.97
C GLY A 29 1.38 -5.20 -3.51
N ARG A 30 0.84 -6.38 -3.19
CA ARG A 30 0.53 -6.78 -1.81
C ARG A 30 1.79 -6.83 -0.95
N ALA A 31 2.86 -7.45 -1.45
CA ALA A 31 4.11 -7.57 -0.72
C ALA A 31 4.71 -6.18 -0.40
N VAL A 32 4.68 -5.25 -1.35
CA VAL A 32 5.12 -3.86 -1.18
C VAL A 32 4.25 -3.14 -0.16
N ALA A 33 2.92 -3.23 -0.26
CA ALA A 33 2.00 -2.58 0.66
C ALA A 33 2.23 -3.04 2.12
N LEU A 34 2.38 -4.35 2.34
CA LEU A 34 2.68 -4.90 3.66
C LEU A 34 4.08 -4.52 4.16
N ALA A 35 5.08 -4.51 3.28
CA ALA A 35 6.43 -4.06 3.65
C ALA A 35 6.44 -2.59 4.06
N PHE A 36 5.73 -1.73 3.33
CA PHE A 36 5.63 -0.30 3.66
C PHE A 36 4.93 -0.08 5.00
N ALA A 37 3.85 -0.81 5.26
CA ALA A 37 3.16 -0.77 6.54
C ALA A 37 4.07 -1.20 7.71
N ARG A 38 4.85 -2.29 7.55
CA ARG A 38 5.83 -2.74 8.56
C ARG A 38 6.91 -1.70 8.84
N GLU A 39 7.26 -0.91 7.83
CA GLU A 39 8.21 0.20 7.94
C GLU A 39 7.56 1.52 8.42
N GLY A 40 6.28 1.49 8.81
CA GLY A 40 5.60 2.60 9.47
C GLY A 40 4.77 3.53 8.57
N ALA A 41 4.52 3.15 7.32
CA ALA A 41 3.69 3.93 6.41
C ALA A 41 2.19 3.65 6.57
N ASP A 42 1.36 4.67 6.36
CA ASP A 42 -0.05 4.49 6.03
C ASP A 42 -0.20 4.23 4.54
N VAL A 43 -1.08 3.31 4.16
CA VAL A 43 -1.09 2.76 2.80
C VAL A 43 -2.50 2.72 2.23
N VAL A 44 -2.69 3.41 1.10
CA VAL A 44 -3.80 3.14 0.19
C VAL A 44 -3.35 2.10 -0.82
N ILE A 45 -4.15 1.05 -1.00
CA ILE A 45 -3.98 0.14 -2.13
C ILE A 45 -5.05 0.39 -3.18
N ASN A 46 -4.65 0.30 -4.45
CA ASN A 46 -5.61 0.22 -5.54
C ASN A 46 -5.78 -1.23 -6.03
N TYR A 47 -6.98 -1.55 -6.46
CA TYR A 47 -7.34 -2.82 -7.10
C TYR A 47 -8.42 -2.61 -8.16
N ARG A 48 -8.60 -3.61 -9.04
CA ARG A 48 -9.57 -3.53 -10.15
C ARG A 48 -10.81 -4.40 -9.96
N SER A 49 -10.65 -5.65 -9.51
CA SER A 49 -11.73 -6.64 -9.62
C SER A 49 -11.92 -7.61 -8.46
N ASN A 50 -11.00 -7.70 -7.49
CA ASN A 50 -11.11 -8.64 -6.37
C ASN A 50 -11.19 -7.88 -5.04
N ASP A 51 -12.42 -7.56 -4.64
CA ASP A 51 -12.72 -6.82 -3.41
C ASP A 51 -12.31 -7.61 -2.15
N ALA A 52 -12.47 -8.94 -2.14
CA ALA A 52 -12.10 -9.79 -1.02
C ALA A 52 -10.59 -9.77 -0.76
N ALA A 53 -9.77 -9.99 -1.80
CA ALA A 53 -8.32 -9.93 -1.68
C ALA A 53 -7.82 -8.53 -1.28
N ALA A 54 -8.45 -7.47 -1.79
CA ALA A 54 -8.11 -6.11 -1.37
C ALA A 54 -8.43 -5.86 0.11
N LYS A 55 -9.58 -6.38 0.58
CA LYS A 55 -9.97 -6.29 1.98
C LYS A 55 -8.97 -7.00 2.90
N GLU A 56 -8.55 -8.21 2.54
CA GLU A 56 -7.56 -8.97 3.31
C GLU A 56 -6.27 -8.19 3.52
N VAL A 57 -5.73 -7.56 2.47
CA VAL A 57 -4.51 -6.74 2.57
C VAL A 57 -4.73 -5.53 3.49
N VAL A 58 -5.87 -4.85 3.39
CA VAL A 58 -6.19 -3.72 4.27
C VAL A 58 -6.29 -4.16 5.72
N ASP A 59 -6.94 -5.28 6.00
CA ASP A 59 -7.07 -5.82 7.36
C ASP A 59 -5.69 -6.18 7.93
N GLU A 60 -4.82 -6.81 7.13
CA GLU A 60 -3.43 -7.11 7.52
C GLU A 60 -2.62 -5.85 7.84
N ILE A 61 -2.73 -4.79 7.02
CA ILE A 61 -2.04 -3.52 7.30
C ILE A 61 -2.57 -2.88 8.59
N ARG A 62 -3.89 -2.95 8.82
CA ARG A 62 -4.50 -2.44 10.06
C ARG A 62 -4.04 -3.23 11.29
N MET A 63 -3.85 -4.54 11.18
CA MET A 63 -3.27 -5.36 12.25
C MET A 63 -1.83 -4.96 12.59
N LEU A 64 -1.09 -4.35 11.65
CA LEU A 64 0.23 -3.76 11.91
C LEU A 64 0.16 -2.37 12.57
N GLY A 65 -1.04 -1.86 12.89
CA GLY A 65 -1.24 -0.57 13.54
C GLY A 65 -1.16 0.63 12.59
N ARG A 66 -1.29 0.41 11.27
CA ARG A 66 -1.26 1.47 10.26
C ARG A 66 -2.65 1.73 9.66
N LYS A 67 -2.87 2.96 9.19
CA LYS A 67 -4.07 3.29 8.42
C LYS A 67 -3.96 2.63 7.04
N ALA A 68 -5.04 1.96 6.63
CA ALA A 68 -5.17 1.44 5.27
C ALA A 68 -6.58 1.55 4.71
N VAL A 69 -6.64 1.79 3.41
CA VAL A 69 -7.85 1.91 2.60
C VAL A 69 -7.62 1.21 1.26
N ALA A 70 -8.63 0.48 0.78
CA ALA A 70 -8.63 -0.09 -0.56
C ALA A 70 -9.54 0.74 -1.47
N LEU A 71 -9.02 1.21 -2.59
CA LEU A 71 -9.75 1.97 -3.60
C LEU A 71 -9.86 1.17 -4.90
N LYS A 72 -11.09 0.96 -5.36
CA LYS A 72 -11.37 0.27 -6.63
C LYS A 72 -11.28 1.28 -7.77
N ALA A 73 -10.33 1.09 -8.68
CA ALA A 73 -10.19 1.93 -9.87
C ALA A 73 -9.42 1.19 -10.99
N ASP A 74 -9.76 1.50 -12.23
CA ASP A 74 -8.97 1.20 -13.42
C ASP A 74 -7.94 2.30 -13.66
N VAL A 75 -6.69 2.03 -13.30
CA VAL A 75 -5.58 2.99 -13.50
C VAL A 75 -5.23 3.25 -14.97
N GLY A 76 -5.77 2.48 -15.91
CA GLY A 76 -5.69 2.77 -17.35
C GLY A 76 -6.63 3.89 -17.80
N SER A 77 -7.61 4.26 -16.96
CA SER A 77 -8.51 5.39 -17.18
C SER A 77 -8.02 6.62 -16.43
N TYR A 78 -7.78 7.72 -17.13
CA TYR A 78 -7.30 8.96 -16.50
C TYR A 78 -8.31 9.49 -15.46
N GLN A 79 -9.59 9.49 -15.77
CA GLN A 79 -10.64 9.99 -14.87
C GLN A 79 -10.74 9.16 -13.59
N ASP A 80 -10.62 7.84 -13.72
CA ASP A 80 -10.70 6.93 -12.57
C ASP A 80 -9.42 7.03 -11.73
N ALA A 81 -8.25 7.08 -12.38
CA ALA A 81 -6.98 7.28 -11.71
C ALA A 81 -6.93 8.61 -10.94
N ARG A 82 -7.42 9.71 -11.53
CA ARG A 82 -7.51 11.01 -10.88
C ARG A 82 -8.41 10.96 -9.66
N SER A 83 -9.62 10.41 -9.81
CA SER A 83 -10.59 10.30 -8.73
C SER A 83 -10.08 9.45 -7.56
N MET A 84 -9.36 8.36 -7.87
CA MET A 84 -8.69 7.52 -6.89
C MET A 84 -7.59 8.27 -6.14
N VAL A 85 -6.75 9.06 -6.82
CA VAL A 85 -5.70 9.85 -6.16
C VAL A 85 -6.31 10.91 -5.25
N ASP A 86 -7.36 11.60 -5.70
CA ASP A 86 -8.07 12.60 -4.90
C ASP A 86 -8.63 11.98 -3.60
N GLN A 87 -9.28 10.80 -3.71
CA GLN A 87 -9.75 10.04 -2.55
C GLN A 87 -8.60 9.58 -1.65
N ALA A 88 -7.49 9.11 -2.21
CA ALA A 88 -6.32 8.68 -1.44
C ALA A 88 -5.70 9.84 -0.65
N VAL A 89 -5.63 11.04 -1.24
CA VAL A 89 -5.17 12.26 -0.56
C VAL A 89 -6.11 12.63 0.58
N GLN A 90 -7.44 12.54 0.37
CA GLN A 90 -8.42 12.80 1.44
C GLN A 90 -8.28 11.80 2.58
N GLU A 91 -8.15 10.51 2.26
CA GLU A 91 -8.02 9.45 3.25
C GLU A 91 -6.72 9.57 4.05
N LEU A 92 -5.57 9.76 3.40
CA LEU A 92 -4.29 9.81 4.09
C LEU A 92 -3.93 11.21 4.62
N GLY A 93 -4.67 12.25 4.21
CA GLY A 93 -4.33 13.65 4.46
C GLY A 93 -3.04 14.07 3.74
N GLY A 94 -2.82 13.57 2.53
CA GLY A 94 -1.61 13.78 1.72
C GLY A 94 -0.99 12.49 1.16
N VAL A 95 -0.02 12.60 0.26
CA VAL A 95 0.70 11.47 -0.35
C VAL A 95 2.17 11.81 -0.46
N ASP A 96 3.04 10.94 0.05
CA ASP A 96 4.49 11.05 -0.06
C ASP A 96 5.07 10.12 -1.12
N ILE A 97 4.44 8.95 -1.31
CA ILE A 97 4.96 7.85 -2.11
C ILE A 97 3.86 7.32 -3.03
N LEU A 98 4.18 7.19 -4.31
CA LEU A 98 3.34 6.49 -5.30
C LEU A 98 4.14 5.34 -5.91
N VAL A 99 3.59 4.13 -5.80
CA VAL A 99 4.11 2.93 -6.45
C VAL A 99 3.19 2.57 -7.61
N ASN A 100 3.66 2.85 -8.83
CA ASN A 100 3.01 2.43 -10.07
C ASN A 100 3.32 0.95 -10.36
N ASN A 101 2.58 0.05 -9.71
CA ASN A 101 2.79 -1.40 -9.80
C ASN A 101 1.69 -2.14 -10.60
N ALA A 102 0.48 -1.59 -10.70
CA ALA A 102 -0.58 -2.21 -11.50
C ALA A 102 -0.13 -2.44 -12.95
N GLY A 103 -0.25 -3.67 -13.42
CA GLY A 103 0.11 -4.07 -14.77
C GLY A 103 -0.65 -5.31 -15.21
N ARG A 104 -0.81 -5.47 -16.52
CA ARG A 104 -1.42 -6.64 -17.14
C ARG A 104 -0.45 -7.18 -18.18
N ALA A 105 -0.15 -8.47 -18.10
CA ALA A 105 0.44 -9.18 -19.22
C ALA A 105 -0.69 -9.72 -20.09
N ASN A 106 -0.69 -9.38 -21.37
CA ASN A 106 -1.45 -10.13 -22.37
C ASN A 106 -0.50 -11.19 -22.92
N SER A 107 -0.61 -12.41 -22.40
CA SER A 107 0.04 -13.56 -23.02
C SER A 107 -0.73 -13.86 -24.30
N GLY A 108 -0.33 -13.22 -25.41
CA GLY A 108 -0.84 -13.52 -26.76
C GLY A 108 -0.22 -14.78 -27.36
N LEU A 109 0.12 -15.75 -26.51
CA LEU A 109 0.61 -17.08 -26.87
C LEU A 109 -0.50 -18.09 -26.60
#